data_AF-A0A482ZM80-F1
#
_entry.id   AF-A0A482ZM80-F1
#
_cell.length_a   1.000
_cell.length_b   1.000
_cell.length_c   1.000
_cell.angle_alpha   90.00
_cell.angle_beta   90.00
_cell.angle_gamma   90.00
#
_symmetry.space_group_name_H-M   'P 1'
#
loop_
_entity.id
_entity.type
_entity.pdbx_description
1 polymer ?
#
loop_
_entity_poly.entity_id
_entity_poly.type
_entity_poly.pdbx_seq_one_letter_code
_entity_poly.pdbx_strand_id
1 'polypeptide(L)'
;MGSNLLLTFLIVSNFGLSMLGDFVLFLTATSILSLAYIALPANYSIFKIQDEESYLNYFNGNYIYSSILLIPIVFLVDLLNFLMIDGMTLYLYTAIVALQNYFDVFFQANNRLHKYYISILIISLLRLLLLMYVIYYGEIEFILEYLIDIYLFPTFFVLIILIYNERAACIQYKIIGLNKYLYYLKTNYHLLKIYYLGIIIKRLKDNMLILLFSIISSSELIGLYSLFVKIGSAILGQIRVLEAMLMNRFNLDGLKNITSIPFIVGFSTQLVIITIGTLYMVINTGEYYSVSLVIYSFIAYPYLKTIIMRAKMLSRYDNKSINKSYLFYIFLISIFFFIAAFFDINNINYILVALLLGEIVVAKTLSNMNRKIHA
;
A
#
# COMPACT_ATOMS: atom_id res chain seq x y z
N MET A 1 -11.99 5.77 -2.77
CA MET A 1 -11.69 5.35 -1.37
C MET A 1 -12.93 4.81 -0.67
N GLY A 2 -14.10 5.47 -0.74
CA GLY A 2 -15.35 4.93 -0.18
C GLY A 2 -15.77 3.57 -0.76
N SER A 3 -15.52 3.33 -2.05
CA SER A 3 -15.76 2.04 -2.73
C SER A 3 -15.06 0.85 -2.08
N ASN A 4 -13.83 1.04 -1.57
CA ASN A 4 -13.08 -0.05 -0.93
C ASN A 4 -13.62 -0.37 0.46
N LEU A 5 -14.17 0.62 1.16
CA LEU A 5 -14.82 0.42 2.46
C LEU A 5 -16.16 -0.30 2.28
N LEU A 6 -16.92 0.03 1.23
CA LEU A 6 -18.13 -0.72 0.85
C LEU A 6 -17.82 -2.17 0.43
N LEU A 7 -16.75 -2.39 -0.33
CA LEU A 7 -16.28 -3.74 -0.67
C LEU A 7 -15.97 -4.56 0.60
N THR A 8 -15.22 -3.97 1.53
CA THR A 8 -14.91 -4.64 2.81
C THR A 8 -16.18 -4.92 3.62
N PHE A 9 -17.15 -4.00 3.63
CA PHE A 9 -18.44 -4.23 4.28
C PHE A 9 -19.16 -5.44 3.69
N LEU A 10 -19.30 -5.50 2.36
CA LEU A 10 -19.95 -6.60 1.67
C LEU A 10 -19.25 -7.94 1.92
N ILE A 11 -17.92 -7.94 2.01
CA ILE A 11 -17.15 -9.15 2.31
C ILE A 11 -17.48 -9.65 3.72
N VAL A 12 -17.41 -8.78 4.73
CA VAL A 12 -17.62 -9.20 6.13
C VAL A 12 -19.07 -9.56 6.39
N SER A 13 -20.03 -8.79 5.87
CA SER A 13 -21.46 -9.04 6.10
C SER A 13 -21.96 -10.35 5.51
N ASN A 14 -21.32 -10.86 4.46
CA ASN A 14 -21.76 -12.09 3.77
C ASN A 14 -20.83 -13.29 4.04
N PHE A 15 -19.53 -13.07 4.23
CA PHE A 15 -18.53 -14.14 4.34
C PHE A 15 -17.78 -14.16 5.68
N GLY A 16 -18.00 -13.17 6.56
CA GLY A 16 -17.39 -13.13 7.89
C GLY A 16 -15.98 -12.52 7.95
N LEU A 17 -15.49 -12.36 9.18
CA LEU A 17 -14.18 -11.74 9.46
C LEU A 17 -13.00 -12.63 9.10
N SER A 18 -13.13 -13.95 9.27
CA SER A 18 -12.09 -14.93 8.93
C SER A 18 -11.69 -14.82 7.46
N MET A 19 -12.68 -14.77 6.58
CA MET A 19 -12.49 -14.61 5.13
C MET A 19 -11.76 -13.32 4.76
N LEU A 20 -12.09 -12.20 5.43
CA LEU A 20 -11.36 -10.95 5.26
C LEU A 20 -9.90 -11.09 5.72
N GLY A 21 -9.66 -11.80 6.83
CA GLY A 21 -8.32 -12.08 7.35
C GLY A 21 -7.45 -12.86 6.36
N ASP A 22 -7.96 -13.97 5.85
CA ASP A 22 -7.25 -14.81 4.88
C ASP A 22 -6.96 -14.05 3.58
N PHE A 23 -7.92 -13.25 3.12
CA PHE A 23 -7.71 -12.39 1.97
C PHE A 23 -6.65 -11.32 2.20
N VAL A 24 -6.62 -10.71 3.37
CA VAL A 24 -5.60 -9.70 3.72
C VAL A 24 -4.22 -10.34 3.82
N LEU A 25 -4.12 -11.58 4.30
CA LEU A 25 -2.87 -12.33 4.31
C LEU A 25 -2.36 -12.58 2.88
N PHE A 26 -3.25 -13.00 1.98
CA PHE A 26 -2.92 -13.13 0.56
C PHE A 26 -2.43 -11.81 -0.05
N LEU A 27 -3.15 -10.70 0.19
CA LEU A 27 -2.74 -9.38 -0.30
C LEU A 27 -1.37 -8.96 0.27
N THR A 28 -1.09 -9.32 1.51
CA THR A 28 0.19 -9.03 2.18
C THR A 28 1.31 -9.80 1.51
N ALA A 29 1.15 -11.11 1.30
CA ALA A 29 2.12 -11.96 0.64
C ALA A 29 2.39 -11.53 -0.82
N THR A 30 1.34 -11.30 -1.60
CA THR A 30 1.46 -10.78 -2.98
C THR A 30 2.20 -9.44 -3.04
N SER A 31 1.98 -8.57 -2.06
CA SER A 31 2.71 -7.30 -1.99
C SER A 31 4.21 -7.49 -1.76
N ILE A 32 4.64 -8.51 -1.00
CA ILE A 32 6.05 -8.81 -0.79
C ILE A 32 6.64 -9.44 -2.06
N LEU A 33 5.93 -10.38 -2.69
CA LEU A 33 6.37 -11.00 -3.95
C LEU A 33 6.53 -9.97 -5.06
N SER A 34 5.67 -8.94 -5.07
CA SER A 34 5.79 -7.85 -6.03
C SER A 34 7.08 -7.02 -5.89
N LEU A 35 7.90 -7.25 -4.84
CA LEU A 35 9.23 -6.66 -4.76
C LEU A 35 10.14 -7.06 -5.94
N ALA A 36 9.87 -8.22 -6.57
CA ALA A 36 10.55 -8.64 -7.80
C ALA A 36 10.43 -7.62 -8.95
N TYR A 37 9.36 -6.82 -8.96
CA TYR A 37 9.09 -5.79 -9.99
C TYR A 37 9.82 -4.46 -9.77
N ILE A 38 10.61 -4.33 -8.70
CA ILE A 38 11.18 -3.05 -8.26
C ILE A 38 12.54 -2.76 -8.88
N ALA A 39 13.00 -3.54 -9.86
CA ALA A 39 14.30 -3.28 -10.49
C ALA A 39 14.44 -1.83 -11.01
N LEU A 40 13.34 -1.15 -11.35
CA LEU A 40 13.28 0.33 -11.37
C LEU A 40 12.29 0.86 -10.32
N PRO A 41 12.75 1.64 -9.31
CA PRO A 41 11.89 2.23 -8.28
C PRO A 41 10.83 3.17 -8.89
N ALA A 42 9.57 3.04 -8.48
CA ALA A 42 8.46 3.87 -8.98
C ALA A 42 8.71 5.37 -8.76
N ASN A 43 9.05 5.78 -7.53
CA ASN A 43 9.31 7.19 -7.19
C ASN A 43 10.48 7.79 -7.99
N TYR A 44 11.54 7.01 -8.22
CA TYR A 44 12.66 7.45 -9.05
C TYR A 44 12.22 7.60 -10.51
N SER A 45 11.46 6.62 -11.00
CA SER A 45 10.99 6.58 -12.38
C SER A 45 10.07 7.75 -12.73
N ILE A 46 9.23 8.21 -11.80
CA ILE A 46 8.36 9.39 -12.02
C ILE A 46 9.20 10.61 -12.42
N PHE A 47 10.22 10.96 -11.61
CA PHE A 47 11.10 12.09 -11.91
C PHE A 47 11.96 11.84 -13.14
N LYS A 48 12.49 10.62 -13.29
CA LYS A 48 13.39 10.31 -14.40
C LYS A 48 12.69 10.32 -15.76
N ILE A 49 11.42 9.94 -15.84
CA ILE A 49 10.58 10.07 -17.05
C ILE A 49 10.38 11.55 -17.42
N GLN A 50 10.24 12.43 -16.43
CA GLN A 50 10.11 13.88 -16.65
C GLN A 50 11.41 14.51 -17.14
N ASP A 51 12.54 14.03 -16.64
CA ASP A 51 13.87 14.56 -16.98
C ASP A 51 14.40 14.02 -18.32
N GLU A 52 14.10 12.76 -18.67
CA GLU A 52 14.68 12.07 -19.83
C GLU A 52 13.65 11.20 -20.57
N GLU A 53 13.17 11.64 -21.73
CA GLU A 53 12.19 10.88 -22.53
C GLU A 53 12.68 9.46 -22.91
N SER A 54 13.99 9.31 -23.16
CA SER A 54 14.57 8.01 -23.52
C SER A 54 14.52 6.98 -22.39
N TYR A 55 14.33 7.42 -21.14
CA TYR A 55 14.20 6.55 -19.98
C TYR A 55 12.96 5.65 -20.08
N LEU A 56 11.91 6.09 -20.78
CA LEU A 56 10.69 5.30 -20.95
C LEU A 56 10.97 3.93 -21.61
N ASN A 57 11.95 3.86 -22.49
CA ASN A 57 12.36 2.59 -23.11
C ASN A 57 12.91 1.58 -22.09
N TYR A 58 13.68 2.05 -21.09
CA TYR A 58 14.21 1.23 -20.00
C TYR A 58 13.10 0.85 -19.03
N PHE A 59 12.18 1.79 -18.77
CA PHE A 59 11.00 1.57 -17.94
C PHE A 59 10.09 0.49 -18.52
N ASN A 60 9.81 0.52 -19.83
CA ASN A 60 9.05 -0.53 -20.51
C ASN A 60 9.75 -1.90 -20.41
N GLY A 61 11.07 -1.92 -20.62
CA GLY A 61 11.89 -3.13 -20.45
C GLY A 61 11.80 -3.71 -19.04
N ASN A 62 11.82 -2.86 -18.00
CA ASN A 62 11.73 -3.30 -16.60
C ASN A 62 10.51 -4.17 -16.35
N TYR A 63 9.31 -3.76 -16.75
CA TYR A 63 8.08 -4.53 -16.46
C TYR A 63 8.01 -5.84 -17.22
N ILE A 64 8.56 -5.92 -18.43
CA ILE A 64 8.64 -7.18 -19.18
C ILE A 64 9.64 -8.14 -18.51
N TYR A 65 10.87 -7.67 -18.27
CA TYR A 65 11.92 -8.52 -17.73
C TYR A 65 11.65 -8.95 -16.29
N SER A 66 11.07 -8.07 -15.46
CA SER A 66 10.67 -8.44 -14.10
C SER A 66 9.46 -9.38 -14.06
N SER A 67 8.54 -9.32 -15.03
CA SER A 67 7.46 -10.31 -15.14
C SER A 67 8.00 -11.70 -15.43
N ILE A 68 9.01 -11.82 -16.30
CA ILE A 68 9.67 -13.10 -16.59
C ILE A 68 10.41 -13.61 -15.35
N LEU A 69 11.11 -12.75 -14.62
CA LEU A 69 11.82 -13.13 -13.38
C LEU A 69 10.88 -13.53 -12.25
N LEU A 70 9.59 -13.13 -12.30
CA LEU A 70 8.60 -13.54 -11.31
C LEU A 70 8.25 -15.03 -11.44
N ILE A 71 8.27 -15.61 -12.65
CA ILE A 71 7.88 -17.01 -12.91
C ILE A 71 8.61 -18.00 -11.98
N PRO A 72 9.97 -18.02 -11.88
CA PRO A 72 10.65 -18.95 -10.98
C PRO A 72 10.35 -18.68 -9.49
N ILE A 73 10.08 -17.43 -9.10
CA ILE A 73 9.74 -17.07 -7.72
C ILE A 73 8.37 -17.65 -7.35
N VAL A 74 7.37 -17.45 -8.22
CA VAL A 74 6.02 -17.99 -8.00
C VAL A 74 6.03 -19.51 -8.00
N PHE A 75 6.75 -20.13 -8.95
CA PHE A 75 6.91 -21.59 -8.97
C PHE A 75 7.53 -22.12 -7.67
N LEU A 76 8.51 -21.41 -7.10
CA LEU A 76 9.11 -21.80 -5.81
C LEU A 76 8.12 -21.63 -4.65
N VAL A 77 7.32 -20.57 -4.64
CA VAL A 77 6.29 -20.34 -3.60
C VAL A 77 5.21 -21.42 -3.65
N ASP A 78 4.77 -21.78 -4.85
CA ASP A 78 3.78 -22.83 -5.13
C ASP A 78 4.32 -24.21 -4.72
N LEU A 79 5.56 -24.54 -5.11
CA LEU A 79 6.23 -25.79 -4.71
C LEU A 79 6.33 -25.95 -3.18
N LEU A 80 6.52 -24.85 -2.46
CA LEU A 80 6.60 -24.87 -1.00
C LEU A 80 5.23 -24.90 -0.30
N ASN A 81 4.12 -24.86 -1.06
CA ASN A 81 2.74 -24.68 -0.55
C ASN A 81 2.67 -23.55 0.48
N PHE A 82 3.43 -22.48 0.25
CA PHE A 82 3.53 -21.38 1.23
C PHE A 82 2.22 -20.58 1.30
N LEU A 83 1.43 -20.59 0.22
CA LEU A 83 0.08 -20.05 0.14
C LEU A 83 -0.86 -21.17 -0.32
N MET A 84 -2.03 -21.29 0.31
CA MET A 84 -3.09 -22.25 -0.08
C MET A 84 -3.83 -21.78 -1.35
N ILE A 85 -3.10 -21.32 -2.36
CA ILE A 85 -3.62 -20.72 -3.59
C ILE A 85 -2.76 -21.19 -4.74
N ASP A 86 -3.41 -21.55 -5.84
CA ASP A 86 -2.75 -21.95 -7.09
C ASP A 86 -1.70 -20.91 -7.56
N GLY A 87 -0.50 -21.40 -7.87
CA GLY A 87 0.61 -20.59 -8.35
C GLY A 87 0.30 -19.75 -9.60
N MET A 88 -0.55 -20.22 -10.52
CA MET A 88 -0.92 -19.42 -11.70
C MET A 88 -1.79 -18.22 -11.33
N THR A 89 -2.75 -18.40 -10.42
CA THR A 89 -3.56 -17.30 -9.88
C THR A 89 -2.67 -16.26 -9.20
N LEU A 90 -1.68 -16.72 -8.41
CA LEU A 90 -0.70 -15.85 -7.77
C LEU A 90 0.14 -15.07 -8.78
N TYR A 91 0.64 -15.74 -9.83
CA TYR A 91 1.40 -15.11 -10.91
C TYR A 91 0.58 -14.06 -11.65
N LEU A 92 -0.65 -14.40 -12.07
CA LEU A 92 -1.53 -13.49 -12.80
C LEU A 92 -1.86 -12.26 -11.97
N TYR A 93 -2.21 -12.44 -10.70
CA TYR A 93 -2.53 -11.34 -9.80
C TYR A 93 -1.33 -10.38 -9.65
N THR A 94 -0.15 -10.91 -9.36
CA THR A 94 1.07 -10.11 -9.15
C THR A 94 1.52 -9.40 -10.43
N ALA A 95 1.43 -10.06 -11.59
CA ALA A 95 1.72 -9.44 -12.89
C ALA A 95 0.75 -8.30 -13.23
N ILE A 96 -0.55 -8.49 -12.98
CA ILE A 96 -1.58 -7.46 -13.18
C ILE A 96 -1.34 -6.26 -12.27
N VAL A 97 -1.02 -6.48 -10.99
CA VAL A 97 -0.68 -5.39 -10.05
C VAL A 97 0.57 -4.64 -10.49
N ALA A 98 1.58 -5.35 -10.99
CA ALA A 98 2.77 -4.71 -11.54
C ALA A 98 2.43 -3.84 -12.76
N LEU A 99 1.63 -4.35 -13.69
CA LEU A 99 1.23 -3.60 -14.88
C LEU A 99 0.32 -2.40 -14.55
N GLN A 100 -0.51 -2.50 -13.50
CA GLN A 100 -1.22 -1.35 -12.95
C GLN A 100 -0.24 -0.29 -12.41
N ASN A 101 0.77 -0.69 -11.65
CA ASN A 101 1.80 0.22 -11.15
C ASN A 101 2.60 0.91 -12.27
N TYR A 102 2.78 0.25 -13.42
CA TYR A 102 3.35 0.88 -14.62
C TYR A 102 2.51 2.08 -15.08
N PHE A 103 1.20 1.90 -15.27
CA PHE A 103 0.31 2.99 -15.68
C PHE A 103 0.20 4.08 -14.63
N ASP A 104 0.23 3.72 -13.34
CA ASP A 104 0.23 4.68 -12.25
C ASP A 104 1.44 5.62 -12.34
N VAL A 105 2.64 5.07 -12.51
CA VAL A 105 3.87 5.86 -12.70
C VAL A 105 3.82 6.67 -13.98
N PHE A 106 3.37 6.08 -15.09
CA PHE A 106 3.27 6.76 -16.38
C PHE A 106 2.33 7.96 -16.33
N PHE A 107 1.15 7.81 -15.73
CA PHE A 107 0.19 8.92 -15.59
C PHE A 107 0.67 9.98 -14.59
N GLN A 108 1.31 9.59 -13.49
CA GLN A 108 1.87 10.53 -12.53
C GLN A 108 3.03 11.34 -13.13
N ALA A 109 3.95 10.69 -13.85
CA ALA A 109 5.06 11.35 -14.53
C ALA A 109 4.58 12.40 -15.54
N ASN A 110 3.54 12.07 -16.31
CA ASN A 110 2.97 12.96 -17.32
C ASN A 110 1.91 13.95 -16.79
N ASN A 111 1.76 14.08 -15.47
CA ASN A 111 0.76 14.94 -14.82
C ASN A 111 -0.70 14.66 -15.28
N ARG A 112 -1.01 13.42 -15.65
CA ARG A 112 -2.35 12.96 -16.06
C ARG A 112 -3.10 12.34 -14.87
N LEU A 113 -3.11 13.05 -13.74
CA LEU A 113 -3.70 12.57 -12.49
C LEU A 113 -5.20 12.21 -12.61
N HIS A 114 -5.93 12.91 -13.49
CA HIS A 114 -7.34 12.58 -13.75
C HIS A 114 -7.50 11.15 -14.28
N LYS A 115 -6.66 10.71 -15.25
CA LYS A 115 -6.73 9.34 -15.79
C LYS A 115 -6.41 8.30 -14.73
N TYR A 116 -5.41 8.57 -13.89
CA TYR A 116 -5.04 7.72 -12.76
C TYR A 116 -6.18 7.54 -11.76
N TYR A 117 -6.85 8.61 -11.34
CA TYR A 117 -7.96 8.50 -10.39
C TYR A 117 -9.20 7.85 -11.03
N ILE A 118 -9.48 8.14 -12.31
CA ILE A 118 -10.59 7.53 -13.05
C ILE A 118 -10.39 6.02 -13.20
N SER A 119 -9.18 5.55 -13.55
CA SER A 119 -8.92 4.11 -13.69
C SER A 119 -9.12 3.38 -12.35
N ILE A 120 -8.60 3.92 -11.25
CA ILE A 120 -8.80 3.35 -9.91
C ILE A 120 -10.29 3.33 -9.52
N LEU A 121 -11.03 4.39 -9.85
CA LEU A 121 -12.46 4.47 -9.57
C LEU A 121 -13.23 3.40 -10.34
N ILE A 122 -12.99 3.28 -11.65
CA ILE A 122 -13.65 2.27 -12.51
C ILE A 122 -13.32 0.86 -12.03
N ILE A 123 -12.06 0.55 -11.73
CA ILE A 123 -11.66 -0.76 -11.17
C ILE A 123 -12.45 -1.03 -9.89
N SER A 124 -12.53 -0.06 -8.98
CA SER A 124 -13.23 -0.24 -7.71
C SER A 124 -14.74 -0.44 -7.88
N LEU A 125 -15.36 0.27 -8.82
CA LEU A 125 -16.79 0.12 -9.14
C LEU A 125 -17.09 -1.24 -9.77
N LEU A 126 -16.27 -1.68 -10.73
CA LEU A 126 -16.41 -2.99 -11.35
C LEU A 126 -16.22 -4.13 -10.34
N ARG A 127 -15.25 -4.01 -9.42
CA ARG A 127 -15.09 -4.95 -8.30
C ARG A 127 -16.35 -5.02 -7.44
N LEU A 128 -16.93 -3.86 -7.12
CA LEU A 128 -18.14 -3.79 -6.30
C LEU A 128 -19.35 -4.42 -7.01
N LEU A 129 -19.54 -4.12 -8.30
CA LEU A 129 -20.61 -4.71 -9.11
C LEU A 129 -20.46 -6.22 -9.23
N LEU A 130 -19.24 -6.72 -9.48
CA LEU A 130 -18.96 -8.14 -9.59
C LEU A 130 -19.18 -8.85 -8.24
N LEU A 131 -18.75 -8.24 -7.13
CA LEU A 131 -19.02 -8.76 -5.79
C LEU A 131 -20.52 -8.83 -5.50
N MET A 132 -21.28 -7.78 -5.81
CA MET A 132 -22.74 -7.77 -5.64
C MET A 132 -23.41 -8.84 -6.51
N TYR A 133 -22.95 -9.02 -7.74
CA TYR A 133 -23.45 -10.08 -8.63
C TYR A 133 -23.21 -11.46 -8.03
N VAL A 134 -22.00 -11.74 -7.52
CA VAL A 134 -21.68 -13.03 -6.89
C VAL A 134 -22.48 -13.24 -5.61
N ILE A 135 -22.67 -12.20 -4.79
CA ILE A 135 -23.51 -12.31 -3.58
C ILE A 135 -24.97 -12.61 -3.94
N TYR A 136 -25.51 -12.00 -4.99
CA TYR A 136 -26.93 -12.14 -5.34
C TYR A 136 -27.24 -13.45 -6.08
N TYR A 137 -26.36 -13.89 -6.97
CA TYR A 137 -26.59 -15.07 -7.84
C TYR A 137 -25.74 -16.30 -7.48
N GLY A 138 -24.74 -16.17 -6.62
CA GLY A 138 -23.84 -17.27 -6.28
C GLY A 138 -24.47 -18.21 -5.26
N GLU A 139 -24.80 -19.44 -5.69
CA GLU A 139 -25.17 -20.55 -4.79
C GLU A 139 -23.95 -21.23 -4.16
N ILE A 140 -22.75 -20.67 -4.32
CA ILE A 140 -21.48 -21.36 -4.09
C ILE A 140 -20.94 -21.02 -2.70
N GLU A 141 -20.50 -22.03 -1.95
CA GLU A 141 -19.60 -21.86 -0.81
C GLU A 141 -18.45 -20.94 -1.24
N PHE A 142 -18.43 -19.71 -0.76
CA PHE A 142 -17.57 -18.67 -1.33
C PHE A 142 -16.10 -18.90 -0.90
N ILE A 143 -15.30 -19.41 -1.82
CA ILE A 143 -13.86 -19.71 -1.64
C ILE A 143 -13.01 -18.45 -1.85
N LEU A 144 -11.86 -18.37 -1.15
CA LEU A 144 -10.86 -17.29 -1.26
C LEU A 144 -10.49 -16.93 -2.71
N GLU A 145 -10.40 -17.94 -3.58
CA GLU A 145 -10.09 -17.81 -4.99
C GLU A 145 -11.08 -16.89 -5.73
N TYR A 146 -12.38 -17.02 -5.48
CA TYR A 146 -13.39 -16.14 -6.11
C TYR A 146 -13.19 -14.68 -5.71
N LEU A 147 -12.76 -14.42 -4.49
CA LEU A 147 -12.50 -13.05 -4.04
C LEU A 147 -11.24 -12.48 -4.70
N ILE A 148 -10.23 -13.33 -4.97
CA ILE A 148 -9.05 -12.95 -5.75
C ILE A 148 -9.45 -12.63 -7.17
N ASP A 149 -10.27 -13.46 -7.80
CA ASP A 149 -10.81 -13.27 -9.15
C ASP A 149 -11.61 -11.97 -9.26
N ILE A 150 -12.44 -11.67 -8.26
CA ILE A 150 -13.18 -10.41 -8.20
C ILE A 150 -12.24 -9.22 -8.22
N TYR A 151 -11.06 -9.32 -7.60
CA TYR A 151 -10.06 -8.25 -7.65
C TYR A 151 -9.26 -8.25 -8.95
N LEU A 152 -9.00 -9.42 -9.52
CA LEU A 152 -8.17 -9.63 -10.69
C LEU A 152 -8.88 -9.18 -11.98
N PHE A 153 -10.06 -9.71 -12.28
CA PHE A 153 -10.76 -9.52 -13.56
C PHE A 153 -11.07 -8.04 -13.88
N PRO A 154 -11.65 -7.24 -12.97
CA PRO A 154 -11.86 -5.81 -13.22
C PRO A 154 -10.58 -5.05 -13.52
N THR A 155 -9.49 -5.39 -12.82
CA THR A 155 -8.18 -4.76 -13.02
C THR A 155 -7.66 -5.11 -14.40
N PHE A 156 -7.66 -6.40 -14.75
CA PHE A 156 -7.25 -6.89 -16.06
C PHE A 156 -8.02 -6.22 -17.20
N PHE A 157 -9.35 -6.15 -17.09
CA PHE A 157 -10.21 -5.52 -18.10
C PHE A 157 -9.89 -4.04 -18.30
N VAL A 158 -9.75 -3.28 -17.21
CA VAL A 158 -9.38 -1.85 -17.30
C VAL A 158 -7.98 -1.68 -17.88
N LEU A 159 -7.03 -2.56 -17.55
CA LEU A 159 -5.68 -2.53 -18.12
C LEU A 159 -5.67 -2.75 -19.62
N ILE A 160 -6.49 -3.67 -20.16
CA ILE A 160 -6.64 -3.86 -21.61
C ILE A 160 -7.10 -2.55 -22.27
N ILE A 161 -8.10 -1.88 -21.69
CA ILE A 161 -8.59 -0.60 -22.19
C ILE A 161 -7.49 0.46 -22.16
N LEU A 162 -6.71 0.53 -21.08
CA LEU A 162 -5.60 1.48 -20.95
C LEU A 162 -4.48 1.21 -21.95
N ILE A 163 -4.10 -0.05 -22.17
CA ILE A 163 -3.12 -0.45 -23.18
C ILE A 163 -3.60 -0.03 -24.57
N TYR A 164 -4.87 -0.27 -24.89
CA TYR A 164 -5.44 0.11 -26.18
C TYR A 164 -5.43 1.64 -26.39
N ASN A 165 -5.83 2.40 -25.37
CA ASN A 165 -5.94 3.85 -25.43
C ASN A 165 -4.57 4.55 -25.45
N GLU A 166 -3.59 4.03 -24.71
CA GLU A 166 -2.23 4.58 -24.65
C GLU A 166 -1.26 3.83 -25.58
N ARG A 167 -1.78 3.07 -26.55
CA ARG A 167 -0.97 2.24 -27.46
C ARG A 167 0.13 3.01 -28.17
N ALA A 168 -0.12 4.28 -28.53
CA ALA A 168 0.89 5.11 -29.17
C ALA A 168 2.09 5.33 -28.23
N ALA A 169 1.85 5.65 -26.96
CA ALA A 169 2.91 5.78 -25.97
C ALA A 169 3.55 4.44 -25.58
N CYS A 170 2.82 3.33 -25.65
CA CYS A 170 3.39 2.00 -25.38
C CYS A 170 4.23 1.46 -26.56
N ILE A 171 3.84 1.77 -27.80
CA ILE A 171 4.45 1.23 -29.04
C ILE A 171 5.55 2.14 -29.59
N GLN A 172 5.44 3.46 -29.42
CA GLN A 172 6.43 4.43 -29.92
C GLN A 172 7.81 4.24 -29.28
N TYR A 173 7.86 3.71 -28.06
CA TYR A 173 9.08 3.48 -27.31
C TYR A 173 9.51 2.01 -27.43
N LYS A 174 10.65 1.79 -28.09
CA LYS A 174 11.19 0.45 -28.35
C LYS A 174 11.62 -0.19 -27.02
N ILE A 175 11.20 -1.44 -26.80
CA ILE A 175 11.74 -2.26 -25.72
C ILE A 175 13.24 -2.41 -25.94
N ILE A 176 14.02 -1.91 -24.98
CA ILE A 176 15.48 -2.03 -25.01
C ILE A 176 15.85 -3.49 -24.73
N GLY A 177 16.76 -4.05 -25.54
CA GLY A 177 17.24 -5.41 -25.34
C GLY A 177 17.89 -5.62 -23.96
N LEU A 178 17.77 -6.85 -23.44
CA LEU A 178 18.16 -7.23 -22.07
C LEU A 178 19.57 -6.77 -21.69
N ASN A 179 20.55 -6.89 -22.60
CA ASN A 179 21.93 -6.49 -22.34
C ASN A 179 22.06 -4.99 -22.02
N LYS A 180 21.37 -4.12 -22.78
CA LYS A 180 21.37 -2.67 -22.54
C LYS A 180 20.60 -2.32 -21.27
N TYR A 181 19.53 -3.06 -20.97
CA TYR A 181 18.78 -2.91 -19.72
C TYR A 181 19.63 -3.26 -18.50
N LEU A 182 20.29 -4.43 -18.51
CA LEU A 182 21.20 -4.85 -17.43
C LEU A 182 22.38 -3.90 -17.28
N TYR A 183 22.93 -3.41 -18.39
CA TYR A 183 23.98 -2.39 -18.36
C TYR A 183 23.49 -1.10 -17.67
N TYR A 184 22.28 -0.63 -17.98
CA TYR A 184 21.69 0.54 -17.33
C TYR A 184 21.53 0.35 -15.81
N LEU A 185 21.03 -0.81 -15.37
CA LEU A 185 20.91 -1.11 -13.94
C LEU A 185 22.28 -1.12 -13.26
N LYS A 186 23.30 -1.69 -13.91
CA LYS A 186 24.67 -1.75 -13.38
C LYS A 186 25.28 -0.36 -13.24
N THR A 187 25.15 0.49 -14.26
CA THR A 187 25.71 1.85 -14.22
C THR A 187 25.02 2.75 -13.21
N ASN A 188 23.71 2.59 -13.02
CA ASN A 188 22.91 3.39 -12.08
C ASN A 188 22.78 2.76 -10.69
N TYR A 189 23.41 1.61 -10.43
CA TYR A 189 23.26 0.87 -9.18
C TYR A 189 23.50 1.72 -7.92
N HIS A 190 24.52 2.58 -7.95
CA HIS A 190 24.86 3.45 -6.81
C HIS A 190 23.74 4.44 -6.46
N LEU A 191 22.97 4.91 -7.45
CA LEU A 191 21.81 5.76 -7.24
C LEU A 191 20.62 4.92 -6.78
N LEU A 192 20.36 3.79 -7.45
CA LEU A 192 19.18 2.95 -7.24
C LEU A 192 19.20 2.24 -5.87
N LYS A 193 20.38 1.87 -5.33
CA LYS A 193 20.49 1.09 -4.08
C LYS A 193 19.75 1.71 -2.89
N ILE A 194 19.76 3.04 -2.76
CA ILE A 194 19.10 3.74 -1.65
C ILE A 194 17.57 3.65 -1.79
N TYR A 195 17.09 3.71 -3.04
CA TYR A 195 15.68 3.54 -3.35
C TYR A 195 15.22 2.10 -3.18
N TYR A 196 16.02 1.10 -3.57
CA TYR A 196 15.69 -0.31 -3.33
C TYR A 196 15.54 -0.61 -1.85
N LEU A 197 16.52 -0.21 -1.05
CA LEU A 197 16.47 -0.37 0.40
C LEU A 197 15.25 0.35 0.98
N GLY A 198 14.95 1.57 0.50
CA GLY A 198 13.78 2.31 0.94
C GLY A 198 12.45 1.65 0.59
N ILE A 199 12.30 1.07 -0.61
CA ILE A 199 11.06 0.39 -0.97
C ILE A 199 10.91 -0.93 -0.22
N ILE A 200 11.98 -1.71 -0.07
CA ILE A 200 11.94 -2.97 0.71
C ILE A 200 11.50 -2.68 2.14
N ILE A 201 12.16 -1.72 2.81
CA ILE A 201 11.83 -1.36 4.19
C ILE A 201 10.41 -0.80 4.28
N LYS A 202 9.98 0.03 3.33
CA LYS A 202 8.60 0.53 3.30
C LYS A 202 7.59 -0.61 3.13
N ARG A 203 7.84 -1.53 2.21
CA ARG A 203 6.95 -2.68 1.97
C ARG A 203 6.87 -3.58 3.19
N LEU A 204 7.99 -3.82 3.87
CA LEU A 204 8.00 -4.53 5.16
C LEU A 204 7.20 -3.75 6.20
N LYS A 205 7.45 -2.44 6.39
CA LYS A 205 6.69 -1.59 7.32
C LYS A 205 5.17 -1.73 7.11
N ASP A 206 4.71 -1.60 5.87
CA ASP A 206 3.28 -1.58 5.52
C ASP A 206 2.59 -2.94 5.79
N ASN A 207 3.35 -4.03 5.83
CA ASN A 207 2.82 -5.41 5.90
C ASN A 207 3.18 -6.18 7.17
N MET A 208 4.19 -5.73 7.92
CA MET A 208 4.82 -6.49 9.00
C MET A 208 3.88 -6.86 10.13
N LEU A 209 2.93 -5.98 10.48
CA LEU A 209 1.94 -6.28 11.51
C LEU A 209 1.10 -7.50 11.14
N ILE A 210 0.63 -7.57 9.89
CA ILE A 210 -0.17 -8.70 9.41
C ILE A 210 0.69 -9.97 9.39
N LEU A 211 1.90 -9.90 8.82
CA LEU A 211 2.80 -11.06 8.70
C LEU A 211 3.21 -11.67 10.04
N LEU A 212 3.52 -10.82 11.03
CA LEU A 212 3.97 -11.30 12.33
C LEU A 212 2.79 -11.80 13.15
N PHE A 213 1.73 -11.01 13.27
CA PHE A 213 0.61 -11.39 14.12
C PHE A 213 -0.21 -12.54 13.53
N SER A 214 -0.19 -12.79 12.22
CA SER A 214 -0.84 -13.99 11.66
C SER A 214 -0.23 -15.32 12.10
N ILE A 215 0.99 -15.31 12.67
CA ILE A 215 1.62 -16.52 13.21
C ILE A 215 0.97 -16.93 14.55
N ILE A 216 0.47 -15.96 15.31
CA ILE A 216 -0.02 -16.16 16.69
C ILE A 216 -1.52 -15.86 16.85
N SER A 217 -2.13 -15.15 15.89
CA SER A 217 -3.52 -14.71 15.92
C SER A 217 -4.38 -15.48 14.91
N SER A 218 -5.68 -15.59 15.19
CA SER A 218 -6.65 -16.18 14.27
C SER A 218 -6.91 -15.27 13.06
N SER A 219 -7.35 -15.86 11.95
CA SER A 219 -7.77 -15.11 10.75
C SER A 219 -8.86 -14.08 11.06
N GLU A 220 -9.79 -14.38 11.97
CA GLU A 220 -10.82 -13.41 12.40
C GLU A 220 -10.21 -12.15 13.03
N LEU A 221 -9.19 -12.30 13.87
CA LEU A 221 -8.55 -11.16 14.53
C LEU A 221 -7.72 -10.33 13.53
N ILE A 222 -7.10 -10.97 12.53
CA ILE A 222 -6.47 -10.28 11.40
C ILE A 222 -7.52 -9.55 10.54
N GLY A 223 -8.69 -10.16 10.33
CA GLY A 223 -9.84 -9.55 9.67
C GLY A 223 -10.34 -8.32 10.42
N LEU A 224 -10.47 -8.43 11.75
CA LEU A 224 -10.85 -7.32 12.63
C LEU A 224 -9.83 -6.18 12.56
N TYR A 225 -8.53 -6.47 12.64
CA TYR A 225 -7.48 -5.49 12.44
C TYR A 225 -7.56 -4.82 11.06
N SER A 226 -7.84 -5.59 10.01
CA SER A 226 -8.03 -5.06 8.66
C SER A 226 -9.19 -4.07 8.60
N LEU A 227 -10.30 -4.30 9.31
CA LEU A 227 -11.40 -3.32 9.38
C LEU A 227 -10.95 -1.97 9.94
N PHE A 228 -10.19 -1.96 11.04
CA PHE A 228 -9.60 -0.72 11.58
C PHE A 228 -8.74 -0.03 10.53
N VAL A 229 -7.84 -0.76 9.88
CA VAL A 229 -6.98 -0.22 8.83
C VAL A 229 -7.80 0.33 7.65
N LYS A 230 -8.90 -0.32 7.26
CA LYS A 230 -9.77 0.15 6.17
C LYS A 230 -10.52 1.43 6.55
N ILE A 231 -11.08 1.51 7.76
CA ILE A 231 -11.69 2.75 8.31
C ILE A 231 -10.67 3.89 8.26
N GLY A 232 -9.48 3.66 8.84
CA GLY A 232 -8.41 4.66 8.83
C GLY A 232 -7.99 5.04 7.42
N SER A 233 -7.83 4.08 6.51
CA SER A 233 -7.44 4.35 5.12
C SER A 233 -8.47 5.17 4.34
N ALA A 234 -9.76 5.02 4.64
CA ALA A 234 -10.82 5.78 3.98
C ALA A 234 -10.83 7.25 4.45
N ILE A 235 -10.57 7.48 5.75
CA ILE A 235 -10.60 8.80 6.38
C ILE A 235 -9.25 9.51 6.20
N LEU A 236 -8.15 8.89 6.66
CA LEU A 236 -6.79 9.40 6.46
C LEU A 236 -6.41 9.46 4.98
N GLY A 237 -7.06 8.67 4.12
CA GLY A 237 -6.87 8.75 2.69
C GLY A 237 -7.22 10.12 2.09
N GLN A 238 -8.14 10.87 2.69
CA GLN A 238 -8.47 12.24 2.27
C GLN A 238 -7.31 13.21 2.54
N ILE A 239 -6.49 12.93 3.56
CA ILE A 239 -5.29 13.71 3.90
C ILE A 239 -4.22 13.57 2.80
N ARG A 240 -4.27 12.55 1.93
CA ARG A 240 -3.34 12.43 0.80
C ARG A 240 -3.44 13.58 -0.19
N VAL A 241 -4.58 14.29 -0.23
CA VAL A 241 -4.68 15.54 -0.99
C VAL A 241 -3.69 16.58 -0.46
N LEU A 242 -3.54 16.67 0.86
CA LEU A 242 -2.51 17.53 1.49
C LEU A 242 -1.09 17.05 1.14
N GLU A 243 -0.85 15.74 1.13
CA GLU A 243 0.44 15.17 0.70
C GLU A 243 0.77 15.58 -0.74
N ALA A 244 -0.19 15.46 -1.67
CA ALA A 244 -0.02 15.87 -3.06
C ALA A 244 0.25 17.38 -3.20
N MET A 245 -0.47 18.22 -2.44
CA MET A 245 -0.23 19.67 -2.40
C MET A 245 1.17 20.01 -1.87
N LEU A 246 1.65 19.26 -0.88
CA LEU A 246 2.97 19.41 -0.25
C LEU A 246 4.13 18.94 -1.12
N MET A 247 3.88 18.14 -2.15
CA MET A 247 4.92 17.76 -3.11
C MET A 247 5.34 18.93 -4.03
N ASN A 248 4.62 20.06 -3.99
CA ASN A 248 5.06 21.31 -4.61
C ASN A 248 5.91 22.15 -3.64
N ARG A 249 7.15 22.49 -4.05
CA ARG A 249 8.10 23.26 -3.23
C ARG A 249 7.57 24.63 -2.81
N PHE A 250 6.84 25.34 -3.68
CA PHE A 250 6.27 26.65 -3.37
C PHE A 250 5.26 26.60 -2.23
N ASN A 251 4.40 25.58 -2.22
CA ASN A 251 3.41 25.36 -1.15
C ASN A 251 4.08 24.95 0.16
N LEU A 252 5.15 24.18 0.07
CA LEU A 252 5.89 23.67 1.23
C LEU A 252 6.65 24.79 1.95
N ASP A 253 7.16 25.78 1.23
CA ASP A 253 7.80 26.97 1.81
C ASP A 253 6.79 27.93 2.48
N GLY A 254 5.57 28.05 1.94
CA GLY A 254 4.49 28.83 2.55
C GLY A 254 3.96 28.25 3.87
N LEU A 255 4.15 26.94 4.11
CA LEU A 255 3.71 26.24 5.33
C LEU A 255 4.71 26.33 6.49
N LYS A 256 5.78 27.13 6.40
CA LYS A 256 6.79 27.27 7.46
C LYS A 256 6.24 27.74 8.81
N ASN A 257 5.10 28.43 8.83
CA ASN A 257 4.57 29.09 10.03
C ASN A 257 3.31 28.45 10.64
N ILE A 258 2.81 27.33 10.11
CA ILE A 258 1.51 26.78 10.55
C ILE A 258 1.69 25.47 11.32
N THR A 259 2.17 25.59 12.55
CA THR A 259 2.30 24.46 13.50
C THR A 259 0.95 23.90 13.98
N SER A 260 -0.15 24.64 13.78
CA SER A 260 -1.50 24.30 14.24
C SER A 260 -2.30 23.39 13.31
N ILE A 261 -2.00 23.35 11.99
CA ILE A 261 -2.72 22.52 11.01
C ILE A 261 -2.73 21.03 11.41
N PRO A 262 -1.61 20.40 11.80
CA PRO A 262 -1.60 18.99 12.19
C PRO A 262 -2.48 18.69 13.39
N PHE A 263 -2.63 19.64 14.31
CA PHE A 263 -3.49 19.47 15.49
C PHE A 263 -4.96 19.60 15.14
N ILE A 264 -5.35 20.62 14.38
CA ILE A 264 -6.75 20.84 13.99
C ILE A 264 -7.25 19.72 13.09
N VAL A 265 -6.48 19.39 12.04
CA VAL A 265 -6.81 18.30 11.12
C VAL A 265 -6.72 16.95 11.84
N GLY A 266 -5.77 16.77 12.76
CA GLY A 266 -5.65 15.57 13.57
C GLY A 266 -6.88 15.33 14.45
N PHE A 267 -7.34 16.37 15.15
CA PHE A 267 -8.51 16.29 16.01
C PHE A 267 -9.80 16.03 15.22
N SER A 268 -10.01 16.74 14.10
CA SER A 268 -11.19 16.49 13.27
C SER A 268 -11.19 15.07 12.70
N THR A 269 -10.04 14.61 12.23
CA THR A 269 -9.86 13.23 11.74
C THR A 269 -10.12 12.20 12.85
N GLN A 270 -9.66 12.47 14.07
CA GLN A 270 -9.89 11.60 15.23
C GLN A 270 -11.39 11.41 15.50
N LEU A 271 -12.16 12.51 15.52
CA LEU A 271 -13.61 12.47 15.70
C LEU A 271 -14.32 11.70 14.58
N VAL A 272 -13.86 11.87 13.35
CA VAL A 272 -14.41 11.15 12.19
C VAL A 272 -14.09 9.64 12.27
N ILE A 273 -12.88 9.26 12.69
CA ILE A 273 -12.51 7.84 12.91
C ILE A 273 -13.38 7.22 13.99
N ILE A 274 -13.61 7.91 15.10
CA ILE A 274 -14.45 7.39 16.18
C ILE A 274 -15.89 7.25 15.68
N THR A 275 -16.49 8.30 15.12
CA THR A 275 -17.91 8.28 14.72
C THR A 275 -18.21 7.31 13.58
N ILE A 276 -17.49 7.42 12.45
CA ILE A 276 -17.67 6.51 11.31
C ILE A 276 -17.21 5.10 11.68
N GLY A 277 -16.11 4.97 12.43
CA GLY A 277 -15.60 3.69 12.87
C GLY A 277 -16.58 2.95 13.77
N THR A 278 -17.21 3.61 14.74
CA THR A 278 -18.20 2.96 15.61
C THR A 278 -19.40 2.48 14.81
N LEU A 279 -19.96 3.31 13.93
CA LEU A 279 -21.06 2.89 13.06
C LEU A 279 -20.67 1.68 12.20
N TYR A 280 -19.49 1.74 11.59
CA TYR A 280 -19.00 0.68 10.71
C TYR A 280 -18.73 -0.63 11.46
N MET A 281 -18.15 -0.57 12.67
CA MET A 281 -17.88 -1.76 13.49
C MET A 281 -19.17 -2.42 13.96
N VAL A 282 -20.14 -1.65 14.46
CA VAL A 282 -21.44 -2.19 14.90
C VAL A 282 -22.15 -2.90 13.76
N ILE A 283 -22.14 -2.31 12.57
CA ILE A 283 -22.78 -2.89 11.38
C ILE A 283 -22.09 -4.20 10.94
N ASN A 284 -20.77 -4.28 11.00
CA ASN A 284 -20.02 -5.45 10.48
C ASN A 284 -19.81 -6.57 11.50
N THR A 285 -19.75 -6.23 12.79
CA THR A 285 -19.34 -7.17 13.85
C THR A 285 -20.39 -7.32 14.94
N GLY A 286 -21.43 -6.46 14.97
CA GLY A 286 -22.39 -6.40 16.06
C GLY A 286 -21.87 -5.70 17.33
N GLU A 287 -20.60 -5.33 17.39
CA GLU A 287 -19.95 -4.75 18.57
C GLU A 287 -19.39 -3.35 18.33
N TYR A 288 -19.33 -2.54 19.40
CA TYR A 288 -18.92 -1.14 19.32
C TYR A 288 -17.40 -0.92 19.23
N TYR A 289 -16.59 -1.80 19.82
CA TYR A 289 -15.12 -1.67 19.91
C TYR A 289 -14.62 -0.26 20.34
N SER A 290 -15.33 0.41 21.25
CA SER A 290 -15.09 1.82 21.57
C SER A 290 -13.66 2.11 22.06
N VAL A 291 -13.12 1.25 22.93
CA VAL A 291 -11.74 1.39 23.43
C VAL A 291 -10.73 1.25 22.29
N SER A 292 -10.89 0.23 21.45
CA SER A 292 -10.02 -0.03 20.30
C SER A 292 -10.05 1.12 19.29
N LEU A 293 -11.25 1.68 19.01
CA LEU A 293 -11.41 2.83 18.13
C LEU A 293 -10.77 4.08 18.70
N VAL A 294 -10.89 4.33 20.01
CA VAL A 294 -10.21 5.45 20.66
C VAL A 294 -8.69 5.30 20.51
N ILE A 295 -8.12 4.13 20.81
CA ILE A 295 -6.69 3.85 20.62
C ILE A 295 -6.28 4.11 19.16
N TYR A 296 -7.00 3.53 18.21
CA TYR A 296 -6.69 3.64 16.79
C TYR A 296 -6.80 5.08 16.27
N SER A 297 -7.78 5.85 16.76
CA SER A 297 -8.01 7.23 16.35
C SER A 297 -6.81 8.16 16.60
N PHE A 298 -5.97 7.86 17.60
CA PHE A 298 -4.75 8.62 17.87
C PHE A 298 -3.68 8.50 16.77
N ILE A 299 -3.79 7.57 15.83
CA ILE A 299 -2.88 7.44 14.69
C ILE A 299 -2.94 8.67 13.77
N ALA A 300 -4.05 9.42 13.77
CA ALA A 300 -4.21 10.63 12.95
C ALA A 300 -3.05 11.63 13.13
N TYR A 301 -2.61 11.86 14.37
CA TYR A 301 -1.55 12.81 14.69
C TYR A 301 -0.16 12.41 14.16
N PRO A 302 0.41 11.23 14.51
CA PRO A 302 1.69 10.82 13.96
C PRO A 302 1.64 10.64 12.44
N TYR A 303 0.50 10.25 11.87
CA TYR A 303 0.33 10.14 10.42
C TYR A 303 0.48 11.50 9.70
N LEU A 304 -0.27 12.52 10.12
CA LEU A 304 -0.19 13.88 9.57
C LEU A 304 1.22 14.45 9.69
N LYS A 305 1.84 14.29 10.86
CA LYS A 305 3.22 14.74 11.10
C LYS A 305 4.21 14.02 10.18
N THR A 306 4.03 12.72 9.97
CA THR A 306 4.87 11.92 9.06
C THR A 306 4.74 12.39 7.62
N ILE A 307 3.54 12.67 7.11
CA ILE A 307 3.34 13.20 5.75
C ILE A 307 4.12 14.49 5.54
N ILE A 308 3.96 15.46 6.44
CA ILE A 308 4.61 16.78 6.32
C ILE A 308 6.13 16.65 6.36
N MET A 309 6.66 15.88 7.32
CA MET A 309 8.10 15.68 7.45
C MET A 309 8.67 14.90 6.26
N ARG A 310 7.94 13.89 5.76
CA ARG A 310 8.36 13.11 4.60
C ARG A 310 8.41 13.96 3.33
N ALA A 311 7.42 14.83 3.10
CA ALA A 311 7.44 15.76 1.97
C ALA A 311 8.68 16.69 2.02
N LYS A 312 9.01 17.24 3.20
CA LYS A 312 10.21 18.08 3.40
C LYS A 312 11.52 17.33 3.15
N MET A 313 11.60 16.07 3.54
CA MET A 313 12.80 15.24 3.31
C MET A 313 12.94 14.83 1.85
N LEU A 314 11.83 14.46 1.21
CA LEU A 314 11.80 14.10 -0.22
C LEU A 314 12.17 15.29 -1.10
N SER A 315 11.72 16.51 -0.78
CA SER A 315 12.13 17.71 -1.54
C SER A 315 13.64 17.98 -1.50
N ARG A 316 14.35 17.42 -0.52
CA ARG A 316 15.81 17.50 -0.33
C ARG A 316 16.55 16.22 -0.73
N TYR A 317 15.85 15.22 -1.28
CA TYR A 317 16.39 13.90 -1.62
C TYR A 317 17.00 13.12 -0.43
N ASP A 318 16.60 13.42 0.83
CA ASP A 318 17.07 12.70 2.01
C ASP A 318 16.24 11.43 2.29
N ASN A 319 16.40 10.42 1.43
CA ASN A 319 15.79 9.11 1.63
C ASN A 319 16.41 8.32 2.79
N LYS A 320 17.63 8.67 3.24
CA LYS A 320 18.29 7.95 4.33
C LYS A 320 17.55 8.16 5.64
N SER A 321 17.08 9.37 5.91
CA SER A 321 16.30 9.68 7.11
C SER A 321 14.95 8.95 7.14
N ILE A 322 14.29 8.83 5.99
CA ILE A 322 13.04 8.06 5.84
C ILE A 322 13.28 6.56 6.08
N ASN A 323 14.34 6.01 5.50
CA ASN A 323 14.65 4.59 5.67
C ASN A 323 14.96 4.24 7.13
N LYS A 324 15.69 5.11 7.83
CA LYS A 324 15.97 4.95 9.27
C LYS A 324 14.68 4.96 10.11
N SER A 325 13.75 5.87 9.85
CA SER A 325 12.50 5.92 10.63
C SER A 325 11.66 4.66 10.45
N TYR A 326 11.61 4.11 9.23
CA TYR A 326 10.91 2.85 8.98
C TYR A 326 11.62 1.63 9.59
N LEU A 327 12.97 1.61 9.65
CA LEU A 327 13.68 0.55 10.38
C LEU A 327 13.35 0.55 11.87
N PHE A 328 13.24 1.73 12.49
CA PHE A 328 12.82 1.83 13.89
C PHE A 328 11.39 1.33 14.11
N TYR A 329 10.49 1.59 13.16
CA TYR A 329 9.15 1.00 13.19
C TYR A 329 9.22 -0.52 13.18
N ILE A 330 9.94 -1.10 12.21
CA ILE A 330 10.07 -2.55 12.04
C ILE A 330 10.61 -3.18 13.33
N PHE A 331 11.70 -2.63 13.86
CA PHE A 331 12.29 -3.09 15.11
C PHE A 331 11.32 -3.06 16.28
N LEU A 332 10.55 -1.98 16.42
CA LEU A 332 9.56 -1.86 17.50
C LEU A 332 8.44 -2.90 17.34
N ILE A 333 7.89 -3.07 16.14
CA ILE A 333 6.84 -4.06 15.89
C ILE A 333 7.35 -5.49 16.15
N SER A 334 8.59 -5.81 15.81
CA SER A 334 9.20 -7.10 16.18
C SER A 334 9.20 -7.31 17.70
N ILE A 335 9.56 -6.29 18.49
CA ILE A 335 9.54 -6.38 19.96
C ILE A 335 8.13 -6.65 20.47
N PHE A 336 7.13 -5.91 19.97
CA PHE A 336 5.73 -6.13 20.34
C PHE A 336 5.26 -7.54 20.00
N PHE A 337 5.64 -8.06 18.84
CA PHE A 337 5.37 -9.43 18.44
C PHE A 337 6.01 -10.45 19.40
N PHE A 338 7.31 -10.31 19.72
CA PHE A 338 7.98 -11.24 20.65
C PHE A 338 7.34 -11.23 22.04
N ILE A 339 6.96 -10.05 22.55
CA ILE A 339 6.24 -9.95 23.82
C ILE A 339 4.87 -10.65 23.71
N ALA A 340 4.12 -10.43 22.63
CA ALA A 340 2.83 -11.08 22.43
C ALA A 340 2.95 -12.61 22.35
N ALA A 341 3.93 -13.11 21.59
CA ALA A 341 4.19 -14.54 21.45
C ALA A 341 4.65 -15.17 22.77
N PHE A 342 5.46 -14.46 23.57
CA PHE A 342 5.97 -14.98 24.85
C PHE A 342 4.91 -15.03 25.95
N PHE A 343 3.98 -14.06 25.98
CA PHE A 343 2.93 -13.95 26.99
C PHE A 343 1.54 -14.41 26.50
N ASP A 344 1.45 -15.00 25.30
CA ASP A 344 0.21 -15.43 24.65
C ASP A 344 -0.86 -14.32 24.57
N ILE A 345 -0.42 -13.10 24.22
CA ILE A 345 -1.31 -11.93 24.12
C ILE A 345 -1.95 -11.89 22.74
N ASN A 346 -3.19 -12.38 22.64
CA ASN A 346 -3.96 -12.38 21.41
C ASN A 346 -5.15 -11.40 21.47
N ASN A 347 -4.86 -10.09 21.48
CA ASN A 347 -5.87 -9.04 21.65
C ASN A 347 -5.70 -7.90 20.64
N ILE A 348 -6.81 -7.48 20.00
CA ILE A 348 -6.82 -6.40 19.02
C ILE A 348 -6.27 -5.07 19.57
N ASN A 349 -6.55 -4.74 20.84
CA ASN A 349 -6.04 -3.53 21.48
C ASN A 349 -4.52 -3.52 21.52
N TYR A 350 -3.89 -4.67 21.78
CA TYR A 350 -2.44 -4.79 21.81
C TYR A 350 -1.82 -4.50 20.43
N ILE A 351 -2.42 -5.06 19.37
CA ILE A 351 -1.98 -4.82 17.99
C ILE A 351 -2.14 -3.35 17.60
N LEU A 352 -3.26 -2.72 17.97
CA LEU A 352 -3.50 -1.31 17.68
C LEU A 352 -2.56 -0.38 18.47
N VAL A 353 -2.21 -0.74 19.71
CA VAL A 353 -1.19 -0.03 20.50
C VAL A 353 0.19 -0.18 19.85
N ALA A 354 0.56 -1.39 19.40
CA ALA A 354 1.82 -1.61 18.69
C ALA A 354 1.90 -0.74 17.43
N LEU A 355 0.82 -0.70 16.63
CA LEU A 355 0.71 0.17 15.45
C LEU A 355 0.87 1.65 15.81
N LEU A 356 0.12 2.13 16.82
CA LEU A 356 0.16 3.53 17.26
C LEU A 356 1.56 3.93 17.71
N LEU A 357 2.20 3.13 18.57
CA LEU A 357 3.55 3.40 19.06
C LEU A 357 4.58 3.35 17.93
N GLY A 358 4.42 2.43 16.99
CA GLY A 358 5.21 2.38 15.77
C GLY A 358 5.15 3.70 14.99
N GLU A 359 3.94 4.20 14.70
CA GLU A 359 3.77 5.46 13.98
C GLU A 359 4.29 6.67 14.77
N ILE A 360 4.14 6.69 16.09
CA ILE A 360 4.74 7.72 16.96
C ILE A 360 6.27 7.72 16.82
N VAL A 361 6.91 6.55 16.82
CA VAL A 361 8.36 6.42 16.65
C VAL A 361 8.80 6.92 15.27
N VAL A 362 8.06 6.60 14.20
CA VAL A 362 8.33 7.14 12.85
C VAL A 362 8.26 8.66 12.84
N ALA A 363 7.19 9.23 13.38
CA ALA A 363 6.98 10.67 13.41
C ALA A 363 8.05 11.40 14.25
N LYS A 364 8.48 10.81 15.38
CA LYS A 364 9.50 11.38 16.27
C LYS A 364 10.89 11.31 15.66
N THR A 365 11.26 10.17 15.06
CA THR A 365 12.57 9.99 14.41
C THR A 365 12.75 10.95 13.23
N LEU A 366 11.74 11.08 12.36
CA LEU A 366 11.76 12.05 11.25
C LEU A 366 11.89 13.49 11.76
N SER A 367 11.15 13.85 12.82
CA SER A 367 11.22 15.19 13.42
C SER A 367 12.60 15.51 13.99
N ASN A 368 13.25 14.54 14.65
CA ASN A 368 14.58 14.72 15.24
C ASN A 368 15.65 14.85 14.15
N MET A 369 15.55 14.07 13.07
CA MET A 369 16.48 14.17 11.94
C MET A 369 16.35 15.52 11.23
N ASN A 370 15.12 16.04 11.06
CA ASN A 370 14.91 17.36 10.47
C ASN A 370 15.55 18.48 11.31
N ARG A 371 15.47 18.40 12.64
CA ARG A 371 16.12 19.38 13.55
C ARG A 371 17.64 19.39 13.40
N LYS A 372 18.27 18.22 13.24
CA LYS A 372 19.73 18.12 13.04
C LYS A 372 20.23 18.64 11.70
N ILE A 373 19.35 18.82 10.71
CA ILE A 373 19.71 19.44 9.43
C ILE A 373 19.66 20.98 9.53
N HIS A 374 19.00 21.52 10.56
CA HIS A 374 18.78 22.95 10.76
C HIS A 374 19.57 23.55 11.93
N ALA A 375 20.24 22.71 12.73
CA ALA A 375 21.23 23.11 13.73
C ALA A 375 22.61 22.87 13.14
#